data_AF-A0A2N3BXY4-F1
#
_entry.id   AF-A0A2N3BXY4-F1
#
_cell.length_a   1.000
_cell.length_b   1.000
_cell.length_c   1.000
_cell.angle_alpha   90.00
_cell.angle_beta   90.00
_cell.angle_gamma   90.00
#
_symmetry.space_group_name_H-M   'P 1'
#
loop_
_entity.id
_entity.type
_entity.pdbx_description
1 polymer ?
#
loop_
_entity_poly.entity_id
_entity_poly.type
_entity_poly.pdbx_seq_one_letter_code
_entity_poly.pdbx_strand_id
1 'polypeptide(L)'
;MACFASRAGNGGKRAKSRAGNGRQMIVCVCNAKNSQTVRETLTGAPHIGTPAAAHRAMGCKPQCGRCLPAIADLIEEVRNENAVVTALAAAD
;
A
#
# COMPACT_ATOMS: atom_id res chain seq x y z
N MET A 1 8.83 23.93 8.35
CA MET A 1 7.44 23.68 7.92
C MET A 1 7.10 22.20 8.18
N ALA A 2 6.89 21.84 9.45
CA ALA A 2 6.65 20.46 9.87
C ALA A 2 5.23 20.05 9.44
N CYS A 3 5.08 18.88 8.84
CA CYS A 3 3.76 18.27 8.63
C CYS A 3 3.16 17.95 10.00
N PHE A 4 2.34 18.88 10.49
CA PHE A 4 1.58 18.72 11.71
C PHE A 4 0.61 17.57 11.49
N ALA A 5 0.78 16.54 12.32
CA ALA A 5 -0.06 15.37 12.35
C ALA A 5 -1.50 15.77 12.70
N SER A 6 -2.46 15.36 11.86
CA SER A 6 -3.83 15.13 12.32
C SER A 6 -4.12 13.65 12.06
N ARG A 7 -3.88 12.88 13.11
CA ARG A 7 -4.00 11.43 13.18
C ARG A 7 -5.18 11.14 14.11
N ALA A 8 -6.36 10.96 13.54
CA ALA A 8 -7.46 10.25 14.19
C ALA A 8 -7.52 8.87 13.52
N GLY A 9 -7.19 7.81 14.27
CA GLY A 9 -7.23 6.45 13.73
C GLY A 9 -6.21 5.51 14.37
N ASN A 10 -6.68 4.87 15.44
CA ASN A 10 -6.34 3.53 15.92
C ASN A 10 -4.86 3.07 15.91
N GLY A 11 -4.29 3.01 17.12
CA GLY A 11 -3.02 2.36 17.40
C GLY A 11 -3.13 0.83 17.29
N GLY A 12 -3.13 0.32 16.05
CA GLY A 12 -2.84 -1.08 15.79
C GLY A 12 -1.35 -1.33 16.01
N LYS A 13 -1.02 -2.09 17.07
CA LYS A 13 0.33 -2.55 17.36
C LYS A 13 0.91 -3.17 16.07
N ARG A 14 2.05 -2.65 15.58
CA ARG A 14 2.80 -3.24 14.47
C ARG A 14 3.23 -4.65 14.89
N ALA A 15 2.39 -5.63 14.61
CA ALA A 15 2.75 -7.03 14.71
C ALA A 15 3.96 -7.23 13.80
N LYS A 16 5.07 -7.59 14.43
CA LYS A 16 6.34 -7.90 13.79
C LYS A 16 6.18 -9.29 13.14
N SER A 17 5.39 -9.37 12.07
CA SER A 17 5.11 -10.61 11.37
C SER A 17 6.32 -10.98 10.53
N ARG A 18 7.11 -11.92 11.05
CA ARG A 18 8.06 -12.69 10.24
C ARG A 18 7.24 -13.52 9.25
N ALA A 19 7.05 -13.04 8.03
CA ALA A 19 6.48 -13.82 6.96
C ALA A 19 6.94 -13.29 5.59
N GLY A 20 7.51 -14.21 4.80
CA GLY A 20 7.33 -14.17 3.35
C GLY A 20 8.52 -13.67 2.55
N ASN A 21 9.07 -14.60 1.77
CA ASN A 21 10.00 -14.38 0.67
C ASN A 21 9.31 -13.68 -0.52
N GLY A 22 8.70 -12.52 -0.28
CA GLY A 22 8.18 -11.62 -1.31
C GLY A 22 9.22 -10.52 -1.53
N ARG A 23 9.83 -10.46 -2.71
CA ARG A 23 10.93 -9.51 -3.02
C ARG A 23 10.57 -8.10 -2.54
N GLN A 24 11.20 -7.70 -1.44
CA GLN A 24 11.04 -6.38 -0.86
C GLN A 24 11.83 -5.39 -1.70
N MET A 25 11.21 -4.91 -2.78
CA MET A 25 11.78 -3.86 -3.60
C MET A 25 11.41 -2.51 -2.99
N ILE A 26 12.38 -1.61 -2.82
CA ILE A 26 12.09 -0.23 -2.44
C ILE A 26 11.36 0.43 -3.61
N VAL A 27 10.11 0.83 -3.39
CA VAL A 27 9.26 1.49 -4.37
C VAL A 27 9.37 3.00 -4.24
N CYS A 28 9.50 3.51 -3.01
CA CYS A 28 9.66 4.94 -2.74
C CYS A 28 10.88 5.19 -1.86
N VAL A 29 11.95 5.75 -2.46
CA VAL A 29 13.17 6.13 -1.73
C VAL A 29 12.89 7.31 -0.78
N CYS A 30 12.15 8.33 -1.23
CA CYS A 30 11.83 9.52 -0.43
C CYS A 30 11.14 9.23 0.90
N ASN A 31 10.23 8.25 0.90
CA ASN A 31 9.43 7.88 2.08
C ASN A 31 9.83 6.52 2.66
N ALA A 32 10.95 5.94 2.19
CA ALA A 32 11.46 4.61 2.56
C ALA A 32 10.35 3.53 2.58
N LYS A 33 9.60 3.39 1.48
CA LYS A 33 8.53 2.40 1.33
C LYS A 33 8.95 1.28 0.39
N ASN A 34 8.71 0.04 0.81
CA ASN A 34 8.90 -1.15 -0.01
C ASN A 34 7.57 -1.62 -0.63
N SER A 35 7.65 -2.47 -1.64
CA SER A 35 6.52 -3.09 -2.34
C SER A 35 5.57 -3.80 -1.37
N GLN A 36 6.13 -4.51 -0.39
CA GLN A 36 5.35 -5.21 0.63
C GLN A 36 4.44 -4.27 1.43
N THR A 37 4.99 -3.18 1.97
CA THR A 37 4.22 -2.18 2.72
C THR A 37 3.10 -1.58 1.88
N VAL A 38 3.37 -1.33 0.58
CA VAL A 38 2.36 -0.81 -0.34
C VAL A 38 1.24 -1.82 -0.53
N ARG A 39 1.57 -3.08 -0.84
CA ARG A 39 0.58 -4.16 -1.01
C ARG A 39 -0.25 -4.37 0.25
N GLU A 40 0.37 -4.48 1.42
CA GLU A 40 -0.34 -4.62 2.71
C GLU A 40 -1.32 -3.47 2.96
N THR A 41 -0.92 -2.24 2.61
CA THR A 41 -1.79 -1.07 2.74
C THR A 41 -3.00 -1.16 1.79
N LEU A 42 -2.79 -1.63 0.57
CA LEU A 42 -3.85 -1.76 -0.44
C LEU A 42 -4.82 -2.90 -0.10
N THR A 43 -4.32 -4.04 0.39
CA THR A 43 -5.15 -5.15 0.87
C THR A 43 -6.03 -4.72 2.05
N GLY A 44 -5.49 -3.91 2.97
CA GLY A 44 -6.27 -3.37 4.10
C GLY A 44 -7.25 -2.26 3.74
N ALA A 45 -7.14 -1.67 2.54
CA ALA A 45 -7.94 -0.53 2.10
C ALA A 45 -8.30 -0.65 0.61
N PRO A 46 -9.24 -1.54 0.25
CA PRO A 46 -9.58 -1.85 -1.15
C PRO A 46 -10.21 -0.67 -1.92
N HIS A 47 -10.67 0.37 -1.22
CA HIS A 47 -11.19 1.60 -1.82
C HIS A 47 -10.08 2.53 -2.38
N ILE A 48 -8.81 2.27 -2.07
CA ILE A 48 -7.69 3.08 -2.55
C ILE A 48 -7.42 2.73 -4.02
N GLY A 49 -7.72 3.69 -4.89
CA GLY A 49 -7.51 3.57 -6.33
C GLY A 49 -6.45 4.48 -6.93
N THR A 50 -5.79 5.31 -6.12
CA THR A 50 -4.82 6.28 -6.63
C THR A 50 -3.50 6.24 -5.85
N PRO A 51 -2.35 6.47 -6.51
CA PRO A 51 -1.05 6.50 -5.83
C PRO A 51 -0.98 7.56 -4.72
N ALA A 52 -1.66 8.70 -4.89
CA ALA A 52 -1.73 9.74 -3.86
C ALA A 52 -2.52 9.27 -2.63
N ALA A 53 -3.63 8.55 -2.82
CA ALA A 53 -4.39 7.96 -1.72
C ALA A 53 -3.60 6.85 -1.02
N ALA A 54 -2.84 6.03 -1.74
CA ALA A 54 -1.96 5.03 -1.15
C ALA A 54 -0.89 5.67 -0.23
N HIS A 55 -0.27 6.77 -0.65
CA HIS A 55 0.64 7.53 0.21
C HIS A 55 -0.06 8.06 1.47
N ARG A 56 -1.26 8.64 1.33
CA ARG A 56 -2.04 9.15 2.46
C ARG A 56 -2.39 8.05 3.46
N ALA A 57 -2.77 6.87 2.98
CA ALA A 57 -3.04 5.71 3.84
C ALA A 57 -1.79 5.21 4.57
N MET A 58 -0.61 5.32 3.94
CA MET A 58 0.68 5.06 4.59
C MET A 58 1.15 6.18 5.53
N GLY A 59 0.39 7.27 5.67
CA GLY A 59 0.71 8.42 6.50
C GLY A 59 1.78 9.36 5.93
N CYS A 60 2.02 9.33 4.61
CA CYS A 60 3.00 10.18 3.95
C CYS A 60 2.43 10.94 2.75
N LYS A 61 3.21 11.90 2.23
CA LYS A 61 2.91 12.64 1.02
C LYS A 61 3.99 12.33 -0.03
N PRO A 62 3.68 12.28 -1.33
CA PRO A 62 4.69 12.12 -2.36
C PRO A 62 5.63 13.35 -2.38
N GLN A 63 6.94 13.12 -2.46
CA GLN A 63 7.94 14.21 -2.54
C GLN A 63 8.37 14.49 -3.98
N CYS A 64 8.90 13.48 -4.68
CA CYS A 64 9.43 13.62 -6.05
C CYS A 64 8.56 12.96 -7.14
N GLY A 65 7.52 12.21 -6.75
CA GLY A 65 6.60 11.55 -7.69
C GLY A 65 7.15 10.34 -8.46
N ARG A 66 8.45 10.03 -8.39
CA ARG A 66 9.08 8.93 -9.16
C ARG A 66 8.50 7.53 -8.90
N CYS A 67 7.93 7.34 -7.72
CA CYS A 67 7.30 6.09 -7.29
C CYS A 67 5.84 5.96 -7.74
N LEU A 68 5.20 7.02 -8.25
CA LEU A 68 3.78 7.01 -8.61
C LEU A 68 3.42 5.96 -9.67
N PRO A 69 4.16 5.77 -10.79
CA PRO A 69 3.82 4.73 -11.76
C PRO A 69 3.94 3.33 -11.16
N ALA A 70 5.02 3.04 -10.45
CA ALA A 70 5.20 1.74 -9.79
C ALA A 70 4.11 1.44 -8.73
N ILE A 71 3.63 2.46 -8.03
CA ILE A 71 2.50 2.30 -7.10
C ILE A 71 1.18 2.10 -7.85
N ALA A 72 0.99 2.72 -9.02
CA ALA A 72 -0.18 2.47 -9.85
C ALA A 72 -0.21 1.02 -10.36
N ASP A 73 0.93 0.48 -10.80
CA ASP A 73 1.04 -0.92 -11.21
C ASP A 73 0.69 -1.88 -10.07
N LEU A 74 1.18 -1.58 -8.85
CA LEU A 74 0.83 -2.36 -7.65
C LEU A 74 -0.65 -2.28 -7.27
N ILE A 75 -1.32 -1.14 -7.51
CA ILE A 75 -2.76 -0.99 -7.29
C ILE A 75 -3.53 -1.91 -8.24
N GLU A 76 -3.18 -1.91 -9.52
CA GLU A 76 -3.84 -2.74 -10.53
C GLU A 76 -3.56 -4.23 -10.30
N GLU A 77 -2.34 -4.59 -9.90
CA GLU A 77 -1.98 -5.96 -9.52
C GLU A 77 -2.84 -6.46 -8.35
N VAL A 78 -2.91 -5.71 -7.25
CA VAL A 78 -3.73 -6.09 -6.07
C VAL A 78 -5.22 -6.15 -6.42
N ARG A 79 -5.71 -5.24 -7.26
CA ARG A 79 -7.10 -5.28 -7.74
C ARG A 79 -7.39 -6.54 -8.54
N ASN A 80 -6.49 -6.90 -9.47
CA ASN A 80 -6.61 -8.11 -10.26
C ASN A 80 -6.53 -9.37 -9.39
N GLU A 81 -5.57 -9.43 -8.45
CA GLU A 81 -5.46 -10.50 -7.46
C GLU A 81 -6.77 -10.66 -6.67
N ASN A 82 -7.34 -9.57 -6.16
CA ASN A 82 -8.62 -9.58 -5.43
C ASN A 82 -9.81 -10.02 -6.31
N ALA A 83 -9.85 -9.59 -7.57
CA ALA A 83 -10.89 -9.98 -8.51
C ALA A 83 -10.84 -11.49 -8.81
N VAL A 84 -9.64 -12.05 -8.99
CA VAL A 84 -9.44 -13.49 -9.20
C VAL A 84 -9.86 -14.28 -7.97
N VAL A 85 -9.46 -13.87 -6.77
CA VAL A 85 -9.85 -14.53 -5.51
C VAL A 85 -11.36 -14.51 -5.32
N THR A 86 -12.00 -13.38 -5.62
CA THR A 86 -13.46 -13.24 -5.51
C THR A 86 -14.19 -14.10 -6.53
N ALA A 87 -13.72 -14.13 -7.78
CA ALA A 87 -14.30 -14.95 -8.85
C ALA A 87 -14.18 -16.45 -8.53
N LEU A 88 -13.03 -16.89 -8.01
CA LEU A 88 -12.85 -18.28 -7.58
C LEU A 88 -13.78 -18.63 -6.41
N ALA A 89 -13.90 -17.75 -5.41
CA ALA A 89 -14.78 -17.97 -4.27
C ALA A 89 -16.28 -17.99 -4.64
N ALA A 90 -16.67 -17.39 -5.76
CA ALA A 90 -18.05 -17.40 -6.25
C ALA A 90 -18.36 -18.62 -7.15
N ALA A 91 -17.35 -19.39 -7.53
CA ALA A 91 -17.48 -20.59 -8.36
C ALA A 91 -17.60 -21.89 -7.54
N ASP A 92 -17.37 -21.81 -6.23
CA ASP A 92 -17.59 -22.87 -5.23
C ASP A 92 -18.98 -22.73 -4.59
#